data_AF-A0A6B3SGW3-F1
#
_entry.id   AF-A0A6B3SGW3-F1
#
_cell.length_a   1.000
_cell.length_b   1.000
_cell.length_c   1.000
_cell.angle_alpha   90.00
_cell.angle_beta   90.00
_cell.angle_gamma   90.00
#
_symmetry.space_group_name_H-M   'P 1'
#
loop_
_entity.id
_entity.type
_entity.pdbx_description
1 polymer ?
#
loop_
_entity_poly.entity_id
_entity_poly.type
_entity_poly.pdbx_seq_one_letter_code
_entity_poly.pdbx_strand_id
1 'polypeptide(L)'
;MKTEHVSIGAYHVTLSLDDDGHLSLYVRSTDGSSIVDVSDDNAQAGEAAFRLSTRAIEAKAREHAESGEETQQPPLYQREFPNFGVLDVQIPGGFVDVSWHNNACPSWRVEKGNGHYLQLFVDYARPEDRDTPTLPRFSLHLHDAHMDYITPVIQSNDYADILALLENYASAMPKVVIDHVSTLSREQMNAWYESNVGYRPDDDAELTLDEIGLQTAEMLYYHAGGEERHWRQADTAEIWKLARDVKSGYVIYSANESAAADGSGFWSDRDGWVPLNQATRYSETDRNTLNLPLATGQDAQWVIFNVAKAHYG
;
A
#
# COMPACT_ATOMS: atom_id res chain seq x y z
N MET A 1 -24.95 14.03 18.65
CA MET A 1 -24.89 12.56 18.82
C MET A 1 -23.55 12.00 18.31
N LYS A 2 -22.77 11.34 19.17
CA LYS A 2 -21.53 10.63 18.81
C LYS A 2 -21.79 9.12 18.79
N THR A 3 -21.29 8.42 17.78
CA THR A 3 -21.49 6.98 17.62
C THR A 3 -20.17 6.29 17.34
N GLU A 4 -19.90 5.20 18.05
CA GLU A 4 -18.73 4.33 17.90
C GLU A 4 -19.20 2.92 17.54
N HIS A 5 -18.50 2.27 16.61
CA HIS A 5 -18.81 0.91 16.16
C HIS A 5 -17.63 -0.01 16.42
N VAL A 6 -17.89 -1.16 17.04
CA VAL A 6 -16.89 -2.19 17.30
C VAL A 6 -17.43 -3.54 16.86
N SER A 7 -16.68 -4.26 16.04
CA SER A 7 -16.98 -5.63 15.64
C SER A 7 -16.19 -6.61 16.51
N ILE A 8 -16.86 -7.57 17.13
CA ILE A 8 -16.25 -8.61 17.96
C ILE A 8 -16.80 -9.97 17.51
N GLY A 9 -16.03 -10.68 16.68
CA GLY A 9 -16.46 -11.95 16.09
C GLY A 9 -17.74 -11.80 15.26
N ALA A 10 -18.79 -12.55 15.62
CA ALA A 10 -20.08 -12.53 14.97
C ALA A 10 -21.01 -11.39 15.45
N TYR A 11 -20.52 -10.43 16.23
CA TYR A 11 -21.32 -9.36 16.82
C TYR A 11 -20.85 -7.98 16.39
N HIS A 12 -21.82 -7.10 16.13
CA HIS A 12 -21.64 -5.66 15.98
C HIS A 12 -22.15 -4.95 17.23
N VAL A 13 -21.26 -4.20 17.87
CA VAL A 13 -21.55 -3.37 19.02
C VAL A 13 -21.58 -1.91 18.56
N THR A 14 -22.66 -1.21 18.86
CA THR A 14 -22.80 0.23 18.64
C THR A 14 -22.95 0.91 19.98
N LEU A 15 -22.07 1.86 20.26
CA LEU A 15 -22.18 2.77 21.39
C LEU A 15 -22.60 4.14 20.86
N SER A 16 -23.72 4.65 21.35
CA SER A 16 -24.24 5.96 20.99
C SER A 16 -24.34 6.84 22.22
N LEU A 17 -23.84 8.07 22.14
CA LEU A 17 -24.03 9.11 23.15
C LEU A 17 -24.83 10.25 22.51
N ASP A 18 -26.03 10.51 23.03
CA ASP A 18 -26.86 11.62 22.55
C ASP A 18 -26.40 12.97 23.11
N ASP A 19 -27.08 14.04 22.71
CA ASP A 19 -26.70 15.41 23.08
C ASP A 19 -27.08 15.76 24.53
N ASP A 20 -27.95 14.97 25.15
CA ASP A 20 -28.37 15.08 26.55
C ASP A 20 -27.48 14.23 27.49
N GLY A 21 -26.56 13.44 26.92
CA GLY A 21 -25.58 12.63 27.65
C GLY A 21 -26.05 11.21 27.97
N HIS A 22 -27.15 10.74 27.36
CA HIS A 22 -27.60 9.36 27.49
C HIS A 22 -26.73 8.44 26.63
N LEU A 23 -26.16 7.42 27.28
CA LEU A 23 -25.40 6.37 26.61
C LEU A 23 -26.34 5.21 26.26
N SER A 24 -26.39 4.86 24.98
CA SER A 24 -27.07 3.66 24.49
C SER A 24 -26.05 2.64 23.99
N LEU A 25 -26.21 1.39 24.40
CA LEU A 25 -25.43 0.25 23.91
C LEU A 25 -26.36 -0.68 23.13
N TYR A 26 -26.06 -0.85 21.85
CA TYR A 26 -26.74 -1.79 20.97
C TYR A 26 -25.80 -2.91 20.57
N VAL A 27 -26.19 -4.16 20.85
CA VAL A 27 -25.44 -5.35 20.40
C VAL A 27 -26.31 -6.14 19.44
N ARG A 28 -25.80 -6.31 18.22
CA ARG A 28 -26.47 -7.06 17.15
C ARG A 28 -25.59 -8.22 16.68
N SER A 29 -26.18 -9.40 16.49
CA SER A 29 -25.55 -10.50 15.76
C SER A 29 -25.43 -10.17 14.28
N THR A 30 -24.42 -10.72 13.60
CA THR A 30 -24.22 -10.65 12.15
C THR A 30 -25.36 -11.30 11.37
N ASP A 31 -26.11 -12.23 11.99
CA ASP A 31 -27.36 -12.78 11.45
C ASP A 31 -28.56 -11.80 11.52
N GLY A 32 -28.35 -10.63 12.13
CA GLY A 32 -29.34 -9.57 12.23
C GLY A 32 -30.21 -9.59 13.48
N SER A 33 -30.07 -10.59 14.37
CA SER A 33 -30.77 -10.66 15.65
C SER A 33 -30.19 -9.67 16.69
N SER A 34 -31.08 -8.90 17.32
CA SER A 34 -30.71 -7.98 18.41
C SER A 34 -30.58 -8.76 19.71
N ILE A 35 -29.49 -8.55 20.45
CA ILE A 35 -29.21 -9.33 21.67
C ILE A 35 -29.49 -8.50 22.92
N VAL A 36 -29.08 -7.22 22.92
CA VAL A 36 -29.27 -6.33 24.07
C VAL A 36 -29.46 -4.89 23.58
N ASP A 37 -30.46 -4.23 24.13
CA ASP A 37 -30.68 -2.79 24.07
C ASP A 37 -30.66 -2.26 25.52
N VAL A 38 -29.68 -1.41 25.85
CA VAL A 38 -29.60 -0.75 27.14
C VAL A 38 -29.60 0.76 26.92
N SER A 39 -30.70 1.40 27.29
CA SER A 39 -30.81 2.84 27.47
C SER A 39 -31.10 3.10 28.96
N ASP A 40 -30.23 3.84 29.66
CA ASP A 40 -30.49 4.16 31.06
C ASP A 40 -29.98 5.56 31.45
N ASP A 41 -30.74 6.24 32.30
CA ASP A 41 -30.51 7.64 32.75
C ASP A 41 -29.58 7.71 33.97
N ASN A 42 -29.06 6.56 34.42
CA ASN A 42 -28.33 6.45 35.67
C ASN A 42 -26.95 5.82 35.45
N ALA A 43 -25.89 6.63 35.57
CA ALA A 43 -24.51 6.23 35.29
C ALA A 43 -24.05 4.98 36.08
N GLN A 44 -24.56 4.77 37.31
CA GLN A 44 -24.26 3.56 38.09
C GLN A 44 -24.96 2.30 37.55
N ALA A 45 -26.15 2.44 36.98
CA ALA A 45 -26.85 1.34 36.30
C ALA A 45 -26.17 1.02 34.96
N GLY A 46 -25.67 2.03 34.25
CA GLY A 46 -24.86 1.89 33.03
C GLY A 46 -23.57 1.09 33.26
N GLU A 47 -22.83 1.34 34.34
CA GLU A 47 -21.61 0.57 34.66
C GLU A 47 -21.91 -0.89 35.02
N ALA A 48 -23.01 -1.14 35.74
CA ALA A 48 -23.46 -2.50 36.06
C ALA A 48 -23.92 -3.26 34.81
N ALA A 49 -24.67 -2.61 33.91
CA ALA A 49 -25.13 -3.16 32.64
C ALA A 49 -23.96 -3.43 31.67
N PHE A 50 -22.96 -2.55 31.63
CA PHE A 50 -21.73 -2.77 30.87
C PHE A 50 -20.97 -4.00 31.38
N ARG A 51 -20.79 -4.14 32.69
CA ARG A 51 -20.11 -5.33 33.26
C ARG A 51 -20.88 -6.63 33.01
N LEU A 52 -22.21 -6.60 33.07
CA LEU A 52 -23.05 -7.76 32.80
C LEU A 52 -23.01 -8.15 31.32
N SER A 53 -23.05 -7.18 30.40
CA SER A 53 -22.95 -7.43 28.96
C SER A 53 -21.57 -7.94 28.56
N THR A 54 -20.48 -7.39 29.10
CA THR A 54 -19.12 -7.93 28.88
C THR A 54 -19.01 -9.38 29.33
N ARG A 55 -19.52 -9.73 30.52
CA ARG A 55 -19.52 -11.11 31.02
C ARG A 55 -20.37 -12.05 30.16
N ALA A 56 -21.52 -11.59 29.67
CA ALA A 56 -22.37 -12.38 28.79
C ALA A 56 -21.70 -12.62 27.43
N ILE A 57 -21.02 -11.60 26.88
CA ILE A 57 -20.22 -11.73 25.64
C ILE A 57 -19.05 -12.69 25.86
N GLU A 58 -18.31 -12.56 26.96
CA GLU A 58 -17.21 -13.47 27.32
C GLU A 58 -17.69 -14.91 27.53
N ALA A 59 -18.83 -15.10 28.20
CA ALA A 59 -19.42 -16.43 28.42
C ALA A 59 -19.87 -17.06 27.10
N LYS A 60 -20.52 -16.29 26.22
CA LYS A 60 -20.98 -16.77 24.92
C LYS A 60 -19.82 -17.03 23.96
N ALA A 61 -18.76 -16.21 24.01
CA ALA A 61 -17.51 -16.44 23.29
C ALA A 61 -16.81 -17.70 23.80
N ARG A 62 -16.85 -17.97 25.11
CA ARG A 62 -16.33 -19.20 25.72
C ARG A 62 -17.16 -20.43 25.32
N GLU A 63 -18.49 -20.34 25.34
CA GLU A 63 -19.37 -21.41 24.85
C GLU A 63 -19.11 -21.71 23.36
N HIS A 64 -18.88 -20.68 22.53
CA HIS A 64 -18.50 -20.86 21.13
C HIS A 64 -17.09 -21.46 20.95
N ALA A 65 -16.15 -21.12 21.83
CA ALA A 65 -14.81 -21.71 21.81
C ALA A 65 -14.80 -23.16 22.33
N GLU A 66 -15.67 -23.48 23.30
CA GLU A 66 -15.81 -24.80 23.90
C GLU A 66 -16.69 -25.75 23.08
N SER A 67 -17.60 -25.22 22.25
CA SER A 67 -18.46 -26.07 21.41
C SER A 67 -17.68 -26.83 20.34
N GLY A 68 -16.43 -26.45 20.04
CA GLY A 68 -15.56 -27.15 19.09
C GLY A 68 -16.09 -27.20 17.65
N GLU A 69 -17.32 -26.72 17.42
CA GLU A 69 -17.93 -26.47 16.11
C GLU A 69 -17.52 -25.09 15.61
N GLU A 70 -16.21 -24.84 15.57
CA GLU A 70 -15.72 -23.88 14.59
C GLU A 70 -15.97 -24.56 13.25
N THR A 71 -17.05 -24.18 12.56
CA THR A 71 -17.25 -24.55 11.16
C THR A 71 -16.02 -24.05 10.44
N GLN A 72 -15.00 -24.90 10.28
CA GLN A 72 -13.76 -24.57 9.62
C GLN A 72 -14.17 -24.14 8.22
N GLN A 73 -14.26 -22.83 8.03
CA GLN A 73 -14.47 -22.30 6.71
C GLN A 73 -13.32 -22.84 5.88
N PRO A 74 -13.62 -23.39 4.69
CA PRO A 74 -12.55 -23.88 3.84
C PRO A 74 -11.55 -22.73 3.61
N PRO A 75 -10.24 -23.04 3.49
CA PRO A 75 -9.22 -22.07 3.14
C PRO A 75 -9.66 -21.18 1.97
N LEU A 76 -9.20 -19.93 1.96
CA LEU A 76 -9.63 -18.94 0.96
C LEU A 76 -9.43 -19.45 -0.47
N TYR A 77 -8.31 -20.08 -0.79
CA TYR A 77 -8.10 -20.64 -2.12
C TYR A 77 -9.16 -21.68 -2.52
N GLN A 78 -9.67 -22.50 -1.60
CA GLN A 78 -10.73 -23.46 -1.90
C GLN A 78 -12.08 -22.79 -2.12
N ARG A 79 -12.32 -21.65 -1.45
CA ARG A 79 -13.54 -20.85 -1.64
C ARG A 79 -13.54 -20.17 -3.00
N GLU A 80 -12.42 -19.58 -3.39
CA GLU A 80 -12.28 -18.86 -4.67
C GLU A 80 -12.07 -19.83 -5.85
N PHE A 81 -11.47 -21.00 -5.61
CA PHE A 81 -11.18 -22.02 -6.62
C PHE A 81 -11.70 -23.41 -6.19
N PRO A 82 -13.03 -23.64 -6.19
CA PRO A 82 -13.62 -24.88 -5.69
C PRO A 82 -13.19 -26.14 -6.46
N ASN A 83 -12.74 -25.98 -7.71
CA ASN A 83 -12.27 -27.09 -8.56
C ASN A 83 -10.76 -27.36 -8.43
N PHE A 84 -10.01 -26.54 -7.67
CA PHE A 84 -8.56 -26.70 -7.51
C PHE A 84 -8.18 -27.98 -6.76
N GLY A 85 -9.07 -28.44 -5.87
CA GLY A 85 -8.86 -29.62 -5.04
C GLY A 85 -8.02 -29.33 -3.80
N VAL A 86 -7.27 -30.33 -3.36
CA VAL A 86 -6.37 -30.22 -2.20
C VAL A 86 -5.02 -29.72 -2.68
N LEU A 87 -4.51 -28.66 -2.05
CA LEU A 87 -3.16 -28.19 -2.29
C LEU A 87 -2.15 -29.31 -1.97
N ASP A 88 -1.38 -29.72 -2.97
CA ASP A 88 -0.39 -30.81 -2.93
C ASP A 88 1.05 -30.32 -2.67
N VAL A 89 1.21 -29.02 -2.37
CA VAL A 89 2.48 -28.40 -2.01
C VAL A 89 2.37 -27.69 -0.66
N GLN A 90 3.46 -27.69 0.10
CA GLN A 90 3.53 -26.93 1.35
C GLN A 90 3.89 -25.48 1.06
N ILE A 91 2.98 -24.55 1.36
CA ILE A 91 3.25 -23.11 1.21
C ILE A 91 4.35 -22.68 2.18
N PRO A 92 5.34 -21.88 1.75
CA PRO A 92 6.44 -21.45 2.62
C PRO A 92 5.92 -20.56 3.76
N GLY A 93 6.59 -20.61 4.91
CA GLY A 93 6.21 -19.80 6.06
C GLY A 93 6.19 -18.29 5.76
N GLY A 94 5.19 -17.59 6.32
CA GLY A 94 5.01 -16.14 6.16
C GLY A 94 4.18 -15.72 4.94
N PHE A 95 3.90 -16.65 4.02
CA PHE A 95 2.96 -16.41 2.93
C PHE A 95 1.51 -16.46 3.44
N VAL A 96 0.72 -15.47 3.05
CA VAL A 96 -0.71 -15.35 3.34
C VAL A 96 -1.50 -15.64 2.07
N ASP A 97 -2.56 -16.43 2.18
CA ASP A 97 -3.47 -16.70 1.07
C ASP A 97 -4.18 -15.40 0.64
N VAL A 98 -3.98 -15.01 -0.62
CA VAL A 98 -4.58 -13.82 -1.25
C VAL A 98 -5.32 -14.21 -2.53
N SER A 99 -5.79 -15.45 -2.59
CA SER A 99 -6.55 -15.98 -3.72
C SER A 99 -7.78 -15.11 -4.00
N TRP A 100 -8.07 -14.94 -5.29
CA TRP A 100 -9.19 -14.14 -5.77
C TRP A 100 -9.73 -14.78 -7.06
N HIS A 101 -11.04 -14.99 -7.16
CA HIS A 101 -11.69 -15.70 -8.26
C HIS A 101 -11.43 -15.16 -9.68
N ASN A 102 -10.94 -13.92 -9.81
CA ASN A 102 -10.58 -13.35 -11.12
C ASN A 102 -9.12 -13.63 -11.53
N ASN A 103 -8.32 -14.24 -10.65
CA ASN A 103 -7.00 -14.75 -11.04
C ASN A 103 -7.16 -16.09 -11.78
N ALA A 104 -6.17 -16.45 -12.59
CA ALA A 104 -6.14 -17.74 -13.27
C ALA A 104 -6.02 -18.94 -12.29
N CYS A 105 -5.38 -18.73 -11.14
CA CYS A 105 -5.13 -19.76 -10.13
C CYS A 105 -4.97 -19.17 -8.72
N PRO A 106 -4.99 -20.01 -7.67
CA PRO A 106 -4.64 -19.62 -6.30
C PRO A 106 -3.31 -18.89 -6.18
N SER A 107 -3.23 -18.00 -5.19
CA SER A 107 -2.00 -17.28 -4.94
C SER A 107 -1.79 -16.91 -3.48
N TRP A 108 -0.52 -16.88 -3.08
CA TRP A 108 -0.09 -16.52 -1.74
C TRP A 108 0.92 -15.40 -1.81
N ARG A 109 0.93 -14.52 -0.81
CA ARG A 109 1.77 -13.33 -0.79
C ARG A 109 2.57 -13.21 0.50
N VAL A 110 3.80 -12.73 0.38
CA VAL A 110 4.63 -12.37 1.54
C VAL A 110 5.25 -10.99 1.31
N GLU A 111 5.21 -10.15 2.33
CA GLU A 111 5.95 -8.88 2.34
C GLU A 111 7.43 -9.15 2.59
N LYS A 112 8.31 -8.53 1.80
CA LYS A 112 9.77 -8.67 1.94
C LYS A 112 10.45 -7.42 2.50
N GLY A 113 9.65 -6.45 2.98
CA GLY A 113 10.11 -5.15 3.47
C GLY A 113 10.23 -4.11 2.37
N ASN A 114 10.38 -2.84 2.75
CA ASN A 114 10.43 -1.69 1.82
C ASN A 114 9.20 -1.58 0.90
N GLY A 115 8.05 -2.10 1.34
CA GLY A 115 6.81 -2.13 0.57
C GLY A 115 6.79 -3.13 -0.59
N HIS A 116 7.80 -3.97 -0.79
CA HIS A 116 7.76 -4.96 -1.88
C HIS A 116 7.11 -6.27 -1.42
N TYR A 117 6.42 -6.92 -2.35
CA TYR A 117 5.76 -8.20 -2.11
C TYR A 117 6.23 -9.25 -3.11
N LEU A 118 6.40 -10.48 -2.63
CA LEU A 118 6.46 -11.64 -3.49
C LEU A 118 5.09 -12.30 -3.50
N GLN A 119 4.59 -12.62 -4.69
CA GLN A 119 3.35 -13.37 -4.86
C GLN A 119 3.63 -14.67 -5.61
N LEU A 120 3.36 -15.78 -4.94
CA LEU A 120 3.46 -17.13 -5.48
C LEU A 120 2.09 -17.54 -6.01
N PHE A 121 2.01 -17.82 -7.31
CA PHE A 121 0.86 -18.44 -7.95
C PHE A 121 1.12 -19.95 -8.08
N VAL A 122 0.12 -20.76 -7.73
CA VAL A 122 0.17 -22.21 -7.88
C VAL A 122 -0.99 -22.65 -8.77
N ASP A 123 -0.65 -23.00 -10.01
CA ASP A 123 -1.61 -23.48 -10.99
C ASP A 123 -1.94 -24.97 -10.80
N TYR A 124 -2.96 -25.45 -11.52
CA TYR A 124 -3.42 -26.83 -11.46
C TYR A 124 -2.30 -27.81 -11.80
N ALA A 125 -2.24 -28.92 -11.06
CA ALA A 125 -1.22 -29.96 -11.26
C ALA A 125 -1.22 -30.49 -12.70
N ARG A 126 -2.42 -30.74 -13.23
CA ARG A 126 -2.66 -31.20 -14.59
C ARG A 126 -2.63 -30.02 -15.56
N PRO A 127 -1.75 -30.01 -16.58
CA PRO A 127 -1.66 -28.93 -17.56
C PRO A 127 -2.99 -28.62 -18.26
N GLU A 128 -3.82 -29.63 -18.52
CA GLU A 128 -5.12 -29.48 -19.17
C GLU A 128 -6.18 -28.74 -18.34
N ASP A 129 -5.98 -28.63 -17.03
CA ASP A 129 -6.86 -27.89 -16.12
C ASP A 129 -6.42 -26.41 -15.97
N ARG A 130 -5.25 -26.03 -16.51
CA ARG A 130 -4.70 -24.66 -16.45
C ARG A 130 -5.33 -23.76 -17.50
N ASP A 131 -5.44 -22.46 -17.21
CA ASP A 131 -5.91 -21.47 -18.19
C ASP A 131 -4.98 -21.38 -19.42
N THR A 132 -3.67 -21.53 -19.20
CA THR A 132 -2.69 -21.69 -20.27
C THR A 132 -1.86 -22.97 -20.07
N PRO A 133 -2.22 -24.10 -20.71
CA PRO A 133 -1.60 -25.40 -20.49
C PRO A 133 -0.09 -25.47 -20.74
N THR A 134 0.46 -24.53 -21.52
CA THR A 134 1.89 -24.48 -21.85
C THR A 134 2.72 -23.73 -20.80
N LEU A 135 2.10 -23.00 -19.87
CA LEU A 135 2.82 -22.26 -18.84
C LEU A 135 3.26 -23.17 -17.69
N PRO A 136 4.38 -22.85 -17.03
CA PRO A 136 4.82 -23.58 -15.85
C PRO A 136 3.80 -23.49 -14.71
N ARG A 137 3.70 -24.56 -13.93
CA ARG A 137 2.75 -24.69 -12.83
C ARG A 137 2.90 -23.62 -11.73
N PHE A 138 4.15 -23.25 -11.43
CA PHE A 138 4.46 -22.32 -10.36
C PHE A 138 5.05 -21.05 -10.96
N SER A 139 4.58 -19.90 -10.49
CA SER A 139 5.21 -18.62 -10.79
C SER A 139 5.33 -17.76 -9.55
N LEU A 140 6.50 -17.15 -9.36
CA LEU A 140 6.75 -16.21 -8.28
C LEU A 140 6.97 -14.84 -8.90
N HIS A 141 6.14 -13.87 -8.55
CA HIS A 141 6.17 -12.52 -9.10
C HIS A 141 6.61 -11.52 -8.03
N LEU A 142 7.30 -10.46 -8.47
CA LEU A 142 7.64 -9.32 -7.62
C LEU A 142 6.63 -8.19 -7.88
N HIS A 143 6.12 -7.61 -6.80
CA HIS A 143 5.22 -6.47 -6.81
C HIS A 143 5.78 -5.33 -5.96
N ASP A 144 5.40 -4.10 -6.30
CA ASP A 144 5.75 -2.90 -5.56
C ASP A 144 4.78 -2.62 -4.37
N ALA A 145 4.94 -1.45 -3.74
CA ALA A 145 4.12 -1.01 -2.61
C ALA A 145 2.64 -0.78 -2.93
N HIS A 146 2.30 -0.59 -4.19
CA HIS A 146 0.93 -0.41 -4.68
C HIS A 146 0.31 -1.70 -5.20
N MET A 147 1.02 -2.82 -5.06
CA MET A 147 0.68 -4.13 -5.60
C MET A 147 0.75 -4.23 -7.12
N ASP A 148 1.38 -3.26 -7.77
CA ASP A 148 1.59 -3.31 -9.21
C ASP A 148 2.65 -4.38 -9.53
N TYR A 149 2.36 -5.16 -10.56
CA TYR A 149 3.28 -6.20 -11.04
C TYR A 149 4.53 -5.57 -11.62
N ILE A 150 5.71 -5.98 -11.14
CA ILE A 150 7.00 -5.54 -11.67
C ILE A 150 7.52 -6.56 -12.69
N THR A 151 7.75 -7.80 -12.25
CA THR A 151 8.47 -8.80 -13.05
C THR A 151 8.27 -10.22 -12.51
N PRO A 152 8.40 -11.29 -13.32
CA PRO A 152 8.45 -12.64 -12.80
C PRO A 152 9.85 -12.90 -12.24
N VAL A 153 9.92 -13.40 -11.01
CA VAL A 153 11.18 -13.81 -10.36
C VAL A 153 11.59 -15.20 -10.85
N ILE A 154 10.64 -16.12 -10.93
CA ILE A 154 10.84 -17.46 -11.49
C ILE A 154 9.51 -18.04 -11.97
N GLN A 155 9.57 -18.88 -13.01
CA GLN A 155 8.49 -19.77 -13.40
C GLN A 155 9.06 -21.18 -13.56
N SER A 156 8.45 -22.18 -12.92
CA SER A 156 8.91 -23.58 -13.00
C SER A 156 7.75 -24.56 -12.87
N ASN A 157 7.95 -25.77 -13.39
CA ASN A 157 7.08 -26.91 -13.10
C ASN A 157 7.56 -27.71 -11.87
N ASP A 158 8.76 -27.40 -11.35
CA ASP A 158 9.31 -28.02 -10.15
C ASP A 158 9.20 -27.06 -8.96
N TYR A 159 8.50 -27.51 -7.91
CA TYR A 159 8.34 -26.72 -6.69
C TYR A 159 9.66 -26.55 -5.93
N ALA A 160 10.61 -27.47 -6.08
CA ALA A 160 11.93 -27.37 -5.47
C ALA A 160 12.70 -26.15 -5.96
N ASP A 161 12.50 -25.72 -7.22
CA ASP A 161 13.10 -24.50 -7.76
C ASP A 161 12.59 -23.25 -7.03
N ILE A 162 11.29 -23.23 -6.69
CA ILE A 162 10.69 -22.13 -5.92
C ILE A 162 11.29 -22.06 -4.52
N LEU A 163 11.43 -23.21 -3.85
CA LEU A 163 11.99 -23.27 -2.50
C LEU A 163 13.48 -22.89 -2.48
N ALA A 164 14.27 -23.42 -3.41
CA ALA A 164 15.69 -23.09 -3.54
C ALA A 164 15.89 -21.60 -3.83
N LEU A 165 15.04 -21.01 -4.68
CA LEU A 165 15.04 -19.58 -4.90
C LEU A 165 14.70 -18.83 -3.59
N LEU A 166 13.63 -19.19 -2.89
CA LEU A 166 13.20 -18.48 -1.67
C LEU A 166 14.21 -18.57 -0.52
N GLU A 167 14.91 -19.69 -0.37
CA GLU A 167 16.00 -19.86 0.61
C GLU A 167 17.17 -18.93 0.29
N ASN A 168 17.53 -18.85 -0.99
CA ASN A 168 18.51 -17.89 -1.47
C ASN A 168 17.99 -16.46 -1.35
N TYR A 169 16.70 -16.21 -1.61
CA TYR A 169 16.10 -14.87 -1.55
C TYR A 169 16.02 -14.33 -0.12
N ALA A 170 15.80 -15.21 0.87
CA ALA A 170 15.86 -14.85 2.28
C ALA A 170 17.29 -14.47 2.72
N SER A 171 18.30 -15.08 2.10
CA SER A 171 19.71 -14.85 2.39
C SER A 171 20.34 -13.74 1.54
N ALA A 172 19.82 -13.52 0.33
CA ALA A 172 20.39 -12.70 -0.72
C ALA A 172 19.50 -11.53 -1.13
N MET A 173 18.34 -11.32 -0.49
CA MET A 173 17.64 -10.03 -0.57
C MET A 173 18.68 -8.96 -0.31
N PRO A 174 19.01 -8.14 -1.32
CA PRO A 174 19.93 -7.06 -1.12
C PRO A 174 19.37 -6.17 -0.01
N LYS A 175 19.97 -6.21 1.17
CA LYS A 175 20.33 -4.94 1.81
C LYS A 175 20.99 -4.01 0.78
N VAL A 176 21.64 -4.62 -0.22
CA VAL A 176 22.55 -4.10 -1.22
C VAL A 176 21.95 -3.27 -2.37
N VAL A 177 20.65 -3.10 -2.61
CA VAL A 177 20.22 -2.12 -3.65
C VAL A 177 19.94 -0.73 -3.07
N ILE A 178 19.50 -0.62 -1.81
CA ILE A 178 19.24 0.70 -1.21
C ILE A 178 20.30 1.06 -0.15
N ASP A 179 20.80 0.13 0.68
CA ASP A 179 21.93 0.46 1.58
C ASP A 179 23.25 0.59 0.82
N HIS A 180 23.44 -0.14 -0.29
CA HIS A 180 24.66 0.02 -1.09
C HIS A 180 24.59 1.32 -1.88
N VAL A 181 23.52 1.61 -2.63
CA VAL A 181 23.42 2.86 -3.40
C VAL A 181 23.44 4.11 -2.51
N SER A 182 22.92 4.03 -1.28
CA SER A 182 23.05 5.14 -0.30
C SER A 182 24.42 5.24 0.39
N THR A 183 25.29 4.22 0.24
CA THR A 183 26.69 4.24 0.74
C THR A 183 27.74 4.32 -0.37
N LEU A 184 27.36 4.11 -1.63
CA LEU A 184 28.21 4.32 -2.80
C LEU A 184 28.50 5.81 -2.94
N SER A 185 29.77 6.13 -3.20
CA SER A 185 30.10 7.47 -3.66
C SER A 185 29.35 7.75 -4.97
N ARG A 186 29.12 9.03 -5.26
CA ARG A 186 28.53 9.50 -6.52
C ARG A 186 29.15 8.81 -7.76
N GLU A 187 30.47 8.68 -7.77
CA GLU A 187 31.23 8.00 -8.84
C GLU A 187 30.91 6.51 -8.94
N GLN A 188 30.82 5.82 -7.80
CA GLN A 188 30.48 4.40 -7.76
C GLN A 188 29.03 4.15 -8.20
N MET A 189 28.11 5.05 -7.83
CA MET A 189 26.72 5.00 -8.28
C MET A 189 26.61 5.19 -9.79
N ASN A 190 27.27 6.20 -10.35
CA ASN A 190 27.29 6.41 -11.81
C ASN A 190 27.92 5.25 -12.56
N ALA A 191 29.05 4.72 -12.10
CA ALA A 191 29.71 3.60 -12.73
C ALA A 191 28.81 2.34 -12.73
N TRP A 192 28.07 2.12 -11.65
CA TRP A 192 27.10 1.03 -11.60
C TRP A 192 25.97 1.23 -12.61
N TYR A 193 25.38 2.41 -12.67
CA TYR A 193 24.30 2.72 -13.62
C TYR A 193 24.78 2.66 -15.07
N GLU A 194 25.98 3.15 -15.37
CA GLU A 194 26.56 3.11 -16.71
C GLU A 194 26.82 1.66 -17.14
N SER A 195 27.32 0.82 -16.24
CA SER A 195 27.62 -0.58 -16.53
C SER A 195 26.39 -1.47 -16.63
N ASN A 196 25.30 -1.18 -15.92
CA ASN A 196 24.13 -2.07 -15.84
C ASN A 196 22.93 -1.56 -16.65
N VAL A 197 22.82 -0.24 -16.80
CA VAL A 197 21.68 0.43 -17.42
C VAL A 197 22.11 1.24 -18.66
N GLY A 198 23.41 1.47 -18.87
CA GLY A 198 23.93 2.23 -20.02
C GLY A 198 23.70 3.74 -19.91
N TYR A 199 23.49 4.23 -18.69
CA TYR A 199 23.08 5.61 -18.40
C TYR A 199 23.81 6.11 -17.15
N ARG A 200 24.18 7.40 -17.06
CA ARG A 200 24.75 8.00 -15.83
C ARG A 200 23.76 9.00 -15.25
N PRO A 201 23.30 8.83 -14.00
CA PRO A 201 22.41 9.78 -13.33
C PRO A 201 22.93 11.23 -13.31
N ASP A 202 24.25 11.42 -13.33
CA ASP A 202 24.86 12.75 -13.40
C ASP A 202 24.69 13.48 -14.73
N ASP A 203 24.41 12.76 -15.81
CA ASP A 203 24.19 13.39 -17.13
C ASP A 203 22.88 14.21 -17.13
N ASP A 204 21.95 13.91 -16.21
CA ASP A 204 20.68 14.63 -16.02
C ASP A 204 20.69 15.59 -14.81
N ALA A 205 21.76 15.61 -14.02
CA ALA A 205 21.85 16.40 -12.79
C ALA A 205 22.42 17.80 -13.05
N GLU A 206 21.68 18.66 -13.75
CA GLU A 206 22.00 20.09 -13.91
C GLU A 206 21.79 20.93 -12.63
N LEU A 207 21.37 20.32 -11.51
CA LEU A 207 21.30 20.98 -10.21
C LEU A 207 22.23 20.29 -9.23
N THR A 208 23.16 21.06 -8.67
CA THR A 208 24.20 20.52 -7.79
C THR A 208 23.58 20.06 -6.47
N LEU A 209 24.10 18.98 -5.89
CA LEU A 209 23.71 18.51 -4.56
C LEU A 209 23.92 19.60 -3.48
N ASP A 210 24.81 20.56 -3.73
CA ASP A 210 25.02 21.73 -2.88
C ASP A 210 23.83 22.69 -2.90
N GLU A 211 23.16 22.88 -4.05
CA GLU A 211 21.95 23.71 -4.16
C GLU A 211 20.73 23.05 -3.53
N ILE A 212 20.61 21.72 -3.63
CA ILE A 212 19.55 20.94 -2.97
C ILE A 212 19.78 20.92 -1.44
N GLY A 213 21.04 20.80 -1.01
CA GLY A 213 21.43 20.83 0.40
C GLY A 213 21.16 22.18 1.06
N LEU A 214 21.49 23.29 0.37
CA LEU A 214 21.26 24.65 0.88
C LEU A 214 19.78 25.04 0.92
N GLN A 215 18.98 24.73 -0.11
CA GLN A 215 17.54 25.04 -0.09
C GLN A 215 16.79 24.23 0.98
N THR A 216 17.19 22.98 1.20
CA THR A 216 16.56 22.12 2.23
C THR A 216 16.99 22.56 3.64
N ALA A 217 18.24 22.98 3.83
CA ALA A 217 18.73 23.51 5.10
C ALA A 217 18.12 24.89 5.44
N GLU A 218 17.96 25.78 4.48
CA GLU A 218 17.33 27.10 4.69
C GLU A 218 15.82 27.00 4.99
N MET A 219 15.09 26.11 4.32
CA MET A 219 13.67 25.87 4.63
C MET A 219 13.47 25.26 6.03
N LEU A 220 14.34 24.33 6.43
CA LEU A 220 14.26 23.70 7.76
C LEU A 220 14.68 24.66 8.89
N TYR A 221 15.61 25.59 8.63
CA TYR A 221 16.01 26.62 9.59
C TYR A 221 14.89 27.64 9.86
N TYR A 222 14.10 27.99 8.83
CA TYR A 222 12.97 28.92 8.95
C TYR A 222 11.76 28.33 9.71
N HIS A 223 11.51 27.02 9.58
CA HIS A 223 10.41 26.37 10.29
C HIS A 223 10.70 26.02 11.76
N ALA A 224 11.97 25.93 12.14
CA ALA A 224 12.38 25.54 13.51
C ALA A 224 12.55 26.72 14.49
N GLY A 225 12.27 27.95 14.09
CA GLY A 225 12.24 29.11 15.01
C GLY A 225 13.61 29.57 15.55
N GLY A 226 14.72 29.17 14.92
CA GLY A 226 16.05 29.74 15.20
C GLY A 226 16.75 29.29 16.48
N GLU A 227 16.31 28.21 17.14
CA GLU A 227 17.10 27.60 18.23
C GLU A 227 17.97 26.44 17.71
N GLU A 228 19.29 26.54 17.91
CA GLU A 228 20.26 25.47 17.68
C GLU A 228 19.93 24.26 18.58
N ARG A 229 19.18 23.29 18.04
CA ARG A 229 19.12 21.95 18.62
C ARG A 229 20.16 21.07 17.96
N HIS A 230 21.02 20.46 18.77
CA HIS A 230 21.88 19.36 18.37
C HIS A 230 21.03 18.17 17.91
N TRP A 231 20.89 17.99 16.59
CA TRP A 231 20.28 16.82 15.98
C TRP A 231 21.21 15.61 16.13
N ARG A 232 21.03 14.82 17.19
CA ARG A 232 21.50 13.43 17.23
C ARG A 232 20.43 12.54 16.61
N GLN A 233 20.77 11.84 15.53
CA GLN A 233 20.09 10.62 15.05
C GLN A 233 18.55 10.68 15.07
N ALA A 234 17.95 11.82 14.71
CA ALA A 234 16.56 11.84 14.29
C ALA A 234 16.49 11.26 12.87
N ASP A 235 15.47 10.44 12.64
CA ASP A 235 15.37 9.40 11.62
C ASP A 235 15.75 9.86 10.21
N THR A 236 16.86 9.31 9.71
CA THR A 236 17.19 9.32 8.28
C THR A 236 16.02 8.81 7.44
N ALA A 237 15.17 7.92 7.97
CA ALA A 237 13.95 7.47 7.31
C ALA A 237 12.92 8.60 7.08
N GLU A 238 12.77 9.53 8.02
CA GLU A 238 11.85 10.68 7.90
C GLU A 238 12.40 11.70 6.89
N ILE A 239 13.72 11.93 6.91
CA ILE A 239 14.43 12.79 5.95
C ILE A 239 14.34 12.19 4.53
N TRP A 240 14.49 10.87 4.38
CA TRP A 240 14.38 10.19 3.08
C TRP A 240 12.92 10.05 2.60
N LYS A 241 11.95 10.02 3.51
CA LYS A 241 10.53 10.11 3.18
C LYS A 241 10.20 11.51 2.65
N LEU A 242 10.60 12.55 3.38
CA LEU A 242 10.47 13.94 2.96
C LEU A 242 11.21 14.19 1.63
N ALA A 243 12.42 13.69 1.44
CA ALA A 243 13.17 13.84 0.20
C ALA A 243 12.55 13.08 -0.99
N ARG A 244 11.89 11.93 -0.74
CA ARG A 244 11.11 11.21 -1.76
C ARG A 244 9.81 11.92 -2.11
N ASP A 245 9.10 12.43 -1.11
CA ASP A 245 7.88 13.22 -1.28
C ASP A 245 8.18 14.52 -2.04
N VAL A 246 9.35 15.13 -1.80
CA VAL A 246 9.85 16.30 -2.55
C VAL A 246 10.23 15.97 -4.00
N LYS A 247 10.65 14.73 -4.31
CA LYS A 247 10.99 14.29 -5.68
C LYS A 247 9.84 13.66 -6.47
N SER A 248 8.70 13.40 -5.83
CA SER A 248 7.56 12.69 -6.42
C SER A 248 6.30 13.56 -6.40
N GLY A 249 6.44 14.85 -6.74
CA GLY A 249 5.32 15.76 -6.83
C GLY A 249 4.34 15.37 -7.94
N TYR A 250 3.10 15.85 -7.83
CA TYR A 250 2.10 15.74 -8.87
C TYR A 250 2.09 17.00 -9.73
N VAL A 251 1.67 16.87 -10.98
CA VAL A 251 1.30 17.97 -11.87
C VAL A 251 -0.12 17.72 -12.38
N ILE A 252 -0.77 18.77 -12.87
CA ILE A 252 -2.05 18.65 -13.53
C ILE A 252 -1.82 18.73 -15.04
N TYR A 253 -2.39 17.79 -15.79
CA TYR A 253 -2.27 17.68 -17.24
C TYR A 253 -3.63 17.60 -17.92
N SER A 254 -3.77 18.23 -19.09
CA SER A 254 -4.90 18.04 -20.01
C SER A 254 -4.37 17.78 -21.42
N ALA A 255 -4.87 16.73 -22.06
CA ALA A 255 -4.48 16.36 -23.41
C ALA A 255 -5.03 17.35 -24.44
N ASN A 256 -6.25 17.83 -24.24
CA ASN A 256 -6.87 18.82 -25.11
C ASN A 256 -6.15 20.16 -25.05
N GLU A 257 -5.73 20.61 -23.86
CA GLU A 257 -4.94 21.83 -23.71
C GLU A 257 -3.56 21.68 -24.35
N SER A 258 -2.92 20.52 -24.16
CA SER A 258 -1.66 20.18 -24.84
C SER A 258 -1.79 20.27 -26.36
N ALA A 259 -2.87 19.73 -26.92
CA ALA A 259 -3.14 19.76 -28.36
C ALA A 259 -3.48 21.16 -28.88
N ALA A 260 -4.13 22.00 -28.07
CA ALA A 260 -4.56 23.34 -28.44
C ALA A 260 -3.44 24.39 -28.33
N ALA A 261 -2.47 24.18 -27.44
CA ALA A 261 -1.44 25.16 -27.08
C ALA A 261 0.00 24.68 -27.34
N ASP A 262 0.22 24.01 -28.47
CA ASP A 262 1.54 23.58 -28.96
C ASP A 262 2.37 22.80 -27.91
N GLY A 263 1.73 21.86 -27.20
CA GLY A 263 2.36 21.04 -26.16
C GLY A 263 2.24 21.60 -24.74
N SER A 264 1.65 22.79 -24.56
CA SER A 264 1.43 23.42 -23.25
C SER A 264 0.21 22.84 -22.53
N GLY A 265 0.31 21.56 -22.13
CA GLY A 265 -0.78 20.82 -21.48
C GLY A 265 -0.76 20.80 -19.96
N PHE A 266 0.20 21.45 -19.31
CA PHE A 266 0.39 21.35 -17.86
C PHE A 266 -0.01 22.62 -17.13
N TRP A 267 -0.64 22.50 -15.97
CA TRP A 267 -1.12 23.67 -15.25
C TRP A 267 -0.01 24.35 -14.40
N SER A 268 -0.02 25.68 -14.42
CA SER A 268 0.72 26.59 -13.54
C SER A 268 -0.28 27.49 -12.84
N ASP A 269 -0.19 27.60 -11.51
CA ASP A 269 -1.05 28.49 -10.72
C ASP A 269 -0.91 29.97 -11.11
N ARG A 270 0.24 30.34 -11.70
CA ARG A 270 0.52 31.72 -12.10
C ARG A 270 0.13 31.99 -13.55
N ASP A 271 0.47 31.06 -14.44
CA ASP A 271 0.48 31.31 -15.88
C ASP A 271 -0.58 30.50 -16.65
N GLY A 272 -1.34 29.62 -15.96
CA GLY A 272 -2.34 28.75 -16.58
C GLY A 272 -1.70 27.54 -17.27
N TRP A 273 -2.20 27.15 -18.44
CA TRP A 273 -1.67 26.01 -19.20
C TRP A 273 -0.33 26.35 -19.87
N VAL A 274 0.73 25.65 -19.47
CA VAL A 274 2.14 25.87 -19.83
C VAL A 274 2.84 24.53 -20.17
N PRO A 275 4.05 24.55 -20.75
CA PRO A 275 4.87 23.35 -20.91
C PRO A 275 5.32 22.75 -19.56
N LEU A 276 5.69 21.47 -19.55
CA LEU A 276 6.01 20.71 -18.32
C LEU A 276 7.09 21.37 -17.45
N ASN A 277 8.11 22.00 -18.05
CA ASN A 277 9.20 22.65 -17.32
C ASN A 277 8.78 23.92 -16.55
N GLN A 278 7.56 24.43 -16.79
CA GLN A 278 6.98 25.59 -16.11
C GLN A 278 5.77 25.22 -15.24
N ALA A 279 5.37 23.96 -15.20
CA ALA A 279 4.22 23.49 -14.44
C ALA A 279 4.42 23.65 -12.93
N THR A 280 3.34 24.02 -12.20
CA THR A 280 3.35 23.97 -10.74
C THR A 280 3.41 22.51 -10.29
N ARG A 281 4.29 22.21 -9.31
CA ARG A 281 4.34 20.90 -8.65
C ARG A 281 3.53 20.95 -7.37
N TYR A 282 2.71 19.93 -7.17
CA TYR A 282 1.79 19.81 -6.06
C TYR A 282 2.15 18.62 -5.17
N SER A 283 1.86 18.75 -3.88
CA SER A 283 1.97 17.66 -2.92
C SER A 283 0.81 16.66 -3.04
N GLU A 284 0.89 15.53 -2.35
CA GLU A 284 -0.24 14.59 -2.24
C GLU A 284 -1.43 15.22 -1.50
N THR A 285 -1.17 16.06 -0.49
CA THR A 285 -2.21 16.82 0.21
C THR A 285 -2.96 17.74 -0.75
N ASP A 286 -2.24 18.45 -1.62
CA ASP A 286 -2.84 19.33 -2.63
C ASP A 286 -3.70 18.52 -3.61
N ARG A 287 -3.22 17.36 -4.09
CA ARG A 287 -3.99 16.45 -4.95
C ARG A 287 -5.34 16.06 -4.35
N ASN A 288 -5.38 15.84 -3.04
CA ASN A 288 -6.58 15.40 -2.32
C ASN A 288 -7.52 16.55 -1.91
N THR A 289 -7.06 17.80 -1.94
CA THR A 289 -7.81 18.95 -1.40
C THR A 289 -8.14 20.01 -2.44
N LEU A 290 -7.36 20.12 -3.51
CA LEU A 290 -7.57 21.09 -4.58
C LEU A 290 -8.47 20.50 -5.67
N ASN A 291 -9.37 21.35 -6.18
CA ASN A 291 -10.13 21.03 -7.38
C ASN A 291 -9.25 21.20 -8.61
N LEU A 292 -9.47 20.35 -9.61
CA LEU A 292 -8.80 20.47 -10.90
C LEU A 292 -9.22 21.78 -11.61
N PRO A 293 -8.29 22.48 -12.28
CA PRO A 293 -8.60 23.66 -13.09
C PRO A 293 -9.51 23.27 -14.25
N LEU A 294 -10.25 24.26 -14.75
CA LEU A 294 -11.10 24.06 -15.93
C LEU A 294 -10.23 23.86 -17.17
N ALA A 295 -10.33 22.68 -17.79
CA ALA A 295 -9.70 22.36 -19.07
C ALA A 295 -10.74 22.26 -20.18
N THR A 296 -10.32 22.57 -21.40
CA THR A 296 -11.07 22.31 -22.63
C THR A 296 -11.39 20.83 -22.72
N GLY A 297 -12.69 20.48 -22.75
CA GLY A 297 -13.13 19.08 -22.77
C GLY A 297 -13.09 18.36 -21.42
N GLN A 298 -12.84 19.07 -20.31
CA GLN A 298 -12.92 18.55 -18.93
C GLN A 298 -12.05 17.31 -18.68
N ASP A 299 -10.87 17.27 -19.29
CA ASP A 299 -9.93 16.15 -19.24
C ASP A 299 -8.68 16.43 -18.37
N ALA A 300 -8.72 17.49 -17.55
CA ALA A 300 -7.68 17.75 -16.56
C ALA A 300 -7.56 16.56 -15.60
N GLN A 301 -6.33 16.12 -15.34
CA GLN A 301 -6.05 15.02 -14.42
C GLN A 301 -4.74 15.23 -13.67
N TRP A 302 -4.66 14.67 -12.46
CA TRP A 302 -3.43 14.59 -11.69
C TRP A 302 -2.52 13.51 -12.26
N VAL A 303 -1.26 13.86 -12.54
CA VAL A 303 -0.23 12.96 -13.06
C VAL A 303 1.01 13.06 -12.18
N ILE A 304 1.66 11.93 -11.90
CA ILE A 304 2.93 11.91 -11.18
C ILE A 304 3.99 12.59 -12.05
N PHE A 305 4.72 13.57 -11.51
CA PHE A 305 5.67 14.39 -12.29
C PHE A 305 6.71 13.56 -13.04
N ASN A 306 7.25 12.50 -12.43
CA ASN A 306 8.24 11.64 -13.09
C ASN A 306 7.65 10.85 -14.25
N VAL A 307 6.39 10.41 -14.14
CA VAL A 307 5.66 9.79 -15.25
C VAL A 307 5.42 10.82 -16.35
N ALA A 308 4.98 12.03 -16.00
CA ALA A 308 4.79 13.11 -16.96
C ALA A 308 6.10 13.47 -17.69
N LYS A 309 7.22 13.55 -16.97
CA LYS A 309 8.54 13.82 -17.57
C LYS A 309 8.95 12.72 -18.56
N ALA A 310 8.74 11.45 -18.21
CA ALA A 310 9.09 10.34 -19.10
C ALA A 310 8.23 10.27 -20.37
N HIS A 311 6.98 10.74 -20.31
CA HIS A 311 6.04 10.65 -21.43
C HIS A 311 5.97 11.92 -22.29
N TYR A 312 6.24 13.09 -21.73
CA TYR A 312 5.98 14.39 -22.38
C TYR A 312 7.19 15.35 -22.38
N GLY A 313 8.29 15.00 -21.71
CA GLY A 313 9.54 15.78 -21.68
C GLY A 313 10.57 15.25 -22.67
#